data_AF-A0A957MEV1-F1
#
_entry.id   AF-A0A957MEV1-F1
#
_cell.length_a   1.000
_cell.length_b   1.000
_cell.length_c   1.000
_cell.angle_alpha   90.00
_cell.angle_beta   90.00
_cell.angle_gamma   90.00
#
_symmetry.space_group_name_H-M   'P 1'
#
loop_
_entity.id
_entity.type
_entity.pdbx_description
1 polymer ?
#
loop_
_entity_poly.entity_id
_entity_poly.type
_entity_poly.pdbx_seq_one_letter_code
_entity_poly.pdbx_strand_id
1 'polypeptide(L)'
;MTTATKQPVRRHKQKARRVATPVAVPPALDQPPASEVAESPMLSEPVAPAQQVAPTMAIDEPNPPTDEESEEESGQQPDSTIPATRNYDRTDQRIYLGELADKVNGLDDAEEPFASYMVEFKITPALRAELKTQIETCHNLVSGRRQKMADKMAATDQMRRQRRELNTLNSTYRQLARTVIIDPAGRRALALDIRFPAKTRLYIDLTREIVKASRQEPYATLLATVEIDEAYLDDIEARVNVLEMLYEARQRASHAAVQATSSRDEGFRTLHQFARVLTVRMNALLRTHPEIPRPMGFEE
;
A
#
# COMPACT_ATOMS: atom_id res chain seq x y z
N MET A 1 -18.83 33.99 45.07
CA MET A 1 -17.86 33.14 44.34
C MET A 1 -18.47 32.78 43.00
N THR A 2 -18.00 33.43 41.94
CA THR A 2 -18.48 33.29 40.55
C THR A 2 -17.57 32.33 39.79
N THR A 3 -18.11 31.22 39.30
CA THR A 3 -17.38 30.29 38.42
C THR A 3 -17.83 30.53 36.97
N ALA A 4 -16.86 30.93 36.13
CA ALA A 4 -17.04 31.18 34.71
C ALA A 4 -16.85 29.88 33.91
N THR A 5 -17.87 29.48 33.15
CA THR A 5 -17.82 28.36 32.21
C THR A 5 -17.41 28.87 30.82
N LYS A 6 -16.22 28.48 30.34
CA LYS A 6 -15.74 28.81 28.98
C LYS A 6 -16.43 27.92 27.93
N GLN A 7 -17.12 28.52 26.97
CA GLN A 7 -17.62 27.86 25.76
C GLN A 7 -16.51 27.70 24.70
N PRO A 8 -16.44 26.56 23.97
CA PRO A 8 -15.57 26.44 22.80
C PRO A 8 -16.27 26.89 21.51
N VAL A 9 -15.57 27.75 20.76
CA VAL A 9 -15.96 28.32 19.47
C VAL A 9 -15.87 27.26 18.35
N ARG A 10 -16.99 26.96 17.68
CA ARG A 10 -17.03 26.10 16.48
C ARG A 10 -16.55 26.89 15.24
N ARG A 11 -15.45 26.45 14.62
CA ARG A 11 -15.01 26.92 13.30
C ARG A 11 -15.65 26.06 12.19
N HIS A 12 -16.55 26.66 11.41
CA HIS A 12 -17.04 26.08 10.16
C HIS A 12 -15.96 26.17 9.06
N LYS A 13 -15.59 25.04 8.46
CA LYS A 13 -14.88 25.02 7.17
C LYS A 13 -15.88 24.62 6.08
N GLN A 14 -16.24 25.57 5.22
CA GLN A 14 -16.96 25.36 3.97
C GLN A 14 -16.05 24.59 2.99
N LYS A 15 -16.56 23.49 2.42
CA LYS A 15 -15.92 22.80 1.29
C LYS A 15 -16.59 23.25 0.00
N ALA A 16 -15.78 23.82 -0.89
CA ALA A 16 -16.16 24.27 -2.21
C ALA A 16 -16.57 23.10 -3.12
N ARG A 17 -17.64 23.34 -3.88
CA ARG A 17 -18.29 22.46 -4.86
C ARG A 17 -17.51 22.56 -6.18
N ARG A 18 -16.97 21.46 -6.71
CA ARG A 18 -16.40 21.44 -8.08
C ARG A 18 -17.52 21.14 -9.09
N VAL A 19 -17.63 22.03 -10.08
CA VAL A 19 -18.52 21.96 -11.25
C VAL A 19 -17.82 21.17 -12.37
N ALA A 20 -18.63 20.44 -13.15
CA ALA A 20 -18.25 19.59 -14.27
C ALA A 20 -17.73 20.37 -15.49
N THR A 21 -16.84 19.75 -16.26
CA THR A 21 -16.39 20.24 -17.58
C THR A 21 -16.92 19.30 -18.67
N PRO A 22 -17.48 19.81 -19.79
CA PRO A 22 -17.94 18.98 -20.89
C PRO A 22 -16.88 18.75 -21.98
N VAL A 23 -17.18 17.72 -22.77
CA VAL A 23 -16.47 17.13 -23.93
C VAL A 23 -16.38 18.08 -25.13
N ALA A 24 -15.28 18.01 -25.89
CA ALA A 24 -15.23 18.41 -27.31
C ALA A 24 -14.29 17.48 -28.11
N VAL A 25 -14.72 17.13 -29.32
CA VAL A 25 -14.15 16.19 -30.32
C VAL A 25 -13.53 17.03 -31.49
N PRO A 26 -12.59 16.48 -32.30
CA PRO A 26 -11.43 17.20 -32.86
C PRO A 26 -11.60 17.65 -34.33
N PRO A 27 -10.52 18.12 -34.96
CA PRO A 27 -10.28 17.75 -36.36
C PRO A 27 -8.86 17.19 -36.61
N ALA A 28 -8.75 16.42 -37.70
CA ALA A 28 -7.54 15.82 -38.26
C ALA A 28 -7.10 16.57 -39.55
N LEU A 29 -5.79 16.59 -39.83
CA LEU A 29 -5.15 16.02 -41.05
C LEU A 29 -3.77 16.64 -41.37
N ASP A 30 -2.95 15.77 -41.97
CA ASP A 30 -1.84 15.99 -42.91
C ASP A 30 -0.39 16.27 -42.44
N GLN A 31 0.50 15.55 -43.13
CA GLN A 31 1.92 15.28 -42.90
C GLN A 31 2.82 16.02 -43.95
N PRO A 32 4.18 15.88 -43.93
CA PRO A 32 5.19 16.95 -44.14
C PRO A 32 5.78 16.98 -45.58
N PRO A 33 6.89 17.72 -45.90
CA PRO A 33 8.28 17.24 -45.63
C PRO A 33 9.43 18.30 -45.54
N ALA A 34 10.65 17.77 -45.24
CA ALA A 34 12.01 18.24 -45.58
C ALA A 34 12.58 19.49 -44.87
N SER A 35 13.88 19.73 -44.67
CA SER A 35 15.20 19.03 -44.66
C SER A 35 16.24 20.14 -44.34
N GLU A 36 17.50 19.78 -44.07
CA GLU A 36 18.73 20.63 -44.01
C GLU A 36 19.05 21.39 -42.72
N VAL A 37 20.30 21.64 -42.30
CA VAL A 37 21.65 21.02 -42.37
C VAL A 37 22.56 22.02 -41.63
N ALA A 38 23.51 21.53 -40.80
CA ALA A 38 24.74 22.19 -40.31
C ALA A 38 24.59 23.48 -39.44
N GLU A 39 25.50 23.91 -38.57
CA GLU A 39 26.95 23.76 -38.40
C GLU A 39 27.34 23.83 -36.91
N SER A 40 28.43 23.14 -36.56
CA SER A 40 29.30 23.49 -35.42
C SER A 40 30.50 24.31 -35.93
N PRO A 41 31.02 25.26 -35.15
CA PRO A 41 32.47 25.22 -34.82
C PRO A 41 32.71 25.59 -33.33
N MET A 42 33.46 24.82 -32.53
CA MET A 42 34.93 24.67 -32.45
C MET A 42 35.72 25.93 -32.07
N LEU A 43 36.45 25.79 -30.94
CA LEU A 43 37.77 26.35 -30.57
C LEU A 43 37.85 27.69 -29.80
N SER A 44 38.22 27.61 -28.51
CA SER A 44 39.59 27.94 -28.00
C SER A 44 39.60 28.36 -26.52
N GLU A 45 40.22 27.54 -25.66
CA GLU A 45 40.99 27.97 -24.46
C GLU A 45 42.27 28.76 -24.92
N PRO A 46 43.10 29.44 -24.07
CA PRO A 46 43.44 29.09 -22.68
C PRO A 46 43.87 30.26 -21.71
N VAL A 47 44.31 29.84 -20.51
CA VAL A 47 45.35 30.43 -19.61
C VAL A 47 44.88 31.26 -18.38
N ALA A 48 45.24 30.71 -17.21
CA ALA A 48 45.18 31.27 -15.85
C ALA A 48 46.31 32.31 -15.58
N PRO A 49 46.39 32.93 -14.39
CA PRO A 49 47.17 32.27 -13.34
C PRO A 49 46.65 32.44 -11.90
N ALA A 50 47.30 31.63 -11.06
CA ALA A 50 47.12 31.37 -9.64
C ALA A 50 47.14 32.57 -8.68
N GLN A 51 46.51 32.38 -7.52
CA GLN A 51 47.06 32.82 -6.24
C GLN A 51 47.02 31.66 -5.23
N GLN A 52 48.22 31.19 -4.89
CA GLN A 52 48.52 30.42 -3.70
C GLN A 52 48.58 31.37 -2.50
N VAL A 53 47.93 31.01 -1.39
CA VAL A 53 48.48 31.23 -0.04
C VAL A 53 48.06 30.04 0.85
N ALA A 54 49.06 29.32 1.35
CA ALA A 54 49.04 28.53 2.58
C ALA A 54 50.41 28.78 3.26
N PRO A 55 50.65 28.45 4.55
CA PRO A 55 49.79 27.77 5.52
C PRO A 55 49.76 28.47 6.92
N THR A 56 48.96 27.98 7.85
CA THR A 56 49.32 28.06 9.28
C THR A 56 49.03 26.72 9.92
N MET A 57 50.10 26.03 10.29
CA MET A 57 50.07 24.86 11.18
C MET A 57 49.93 25.35 12.62
N ALA A 58 48.98 24.79 13.35
CA ALA A 58 49.10 24.57 14.78
C ALA A 58 48.66 23.13 15.02
N ILE A 59 49.63 22.33 15.48
CA ILE A 59 49.52 20.95 15.91
C ILE A 59 48.93 20.97 17.32
N ASP A 60 47.89 20.17 17.56
CA ASP A 60 47.68 19.55 18.86
C ASP A 60 47.13 18.13 18.62
N GLU A 61 47.74 17.15 19.29
CA GLU A 61 47.59 15.71 19.08
C GLU A 61 46.50 15.12 20.02
N PRO A 62 46.17 13.81 19.95
CA PRO A 62 44.81 13.33 19.75
C PRO A 62 44.08 12.97 21.06
N ASN A 63 42.77 13.26 21.13
CA ASN A 63 41.88 12.63 22.12
C ASN A 63 41.18 11.40 21.49
N PRO A 64 41.01 10.30 22.25
CA PRO A 64 40.56 9.00 21.75
C PRO A 64 39.07 9.02 21.35
N PRO A 65 38.60 8.08 20.51
CA PRO A 65 37.18 7.97 20.19
C PRO A 65 36.43 7.57 21.46
N THR A 66 35.52 8.43 21.89
CA THR A 66 34.51 8.07 22.90
C THR A 66 33.47 7.17 22.21
N ASP A 67 33.61 5.86 22.41
CA ASP A 67 32.48 4.94 22.40
C ASP A 67 31.71 5.13 23.71
N GLU A 68 30.60 5.86 23.65
CA GLU A 68 29.42 5.71 24.52
C GLU A 68 28.22 6.00 23.60
N GLU A 69 27.50 4.97 23.18
CA GLU A 69 26.23 4.55 23.80
C GLU A 69 25.32 5.71 24.22
N SER A 70 24.09 5.66 23.68
CA SER A 70 22.87 6.32 24.18
C SER A 70 22.57 7.73 23.65
N GLU A 71 21.95 7.78 22.47
CA GLU A 71 20.81 8.68 22.27
C GLU A 71 19.53 7.83 22.21
N GLU A 72 19.02 7.50 23.40
CA GLU A 72 17.58 7.38 23.60
C GLU A 72 16.96 8.77 23.41
N GLU A 73 16.31 9.01 22.28
CA GLU A 73 15.14 9.88 22.18
C GLU A 73 14.53 9.67 20.78
N SER A 74 13.30 9.20 20.59
CA SER A 74 12.19 9.10 21.50
C SER A 74 11.38 7.88 21.07
N GLY A 75 11.02 7.05 22.05
CA GLY A 75 9.76 6.35 21.96
C GLY A 75 8.68 7.40 21.76
N GLN A 76 8.34 7.70 20.51
CA GLN A 76 7.07 8.31 20.19
C GLN A 76 6.02 7.31 20.65
N GLN A 77 5.59 7.47 21.91
CA GLN A 77 4.22 7.23 22.29
C GLN A 77 3.39 7.73 21.10
N PRO A 78 2.53 6.88 20.51
CA PRO A 78 1.71 7.31 19.40
C PRO A 78 0.93 8.52 19.90
N ASP A 79 1.22 9.67 19.30
CA ASP A 79 0.56 10.94 19.59
C ASP A 79 -0.94 10.68 19.42
N SER A 80 -1.61 10.59 20.56
CA SER A 80 -2.93 9.95 20.71
C SER A 80 -4.07 10.84 20.21
N THR A 81 -3.74 11.88 19.45
CA THR A 81 -4.66 12.91 18.95
C THR A 81 -4.85 12.91 17.44
N ILE A 82 -4.16 12.04 16.71
CA ILE A 82 -4.67 11.58 15.41
C ILE A 82 -5.35 10.27 15.73
N PRO A 83 -6.67 10.10 15.48
CA PRO A 83 -7.25 8.78 15.56
C PRO A 83 -6.48 7.96 14.52
N ALA A 84 -5.56 7.11 15.01
CA ALA A 84 -5.21 5.90 14.31
C ALA A 84 -6.56 5.37 13.85
N THR A 85 -6.76 5.21 12.55
CA THR A 85 -7.86 4.42 12.01
C THR A 85 -7.59 2.98 12.43
N ARG A 86 -7.74 2.75 13.73
CA ARG A 86 -7.70 1.51 14.44
C ARG A 86 -8.79 0.71 13.74
N ASN A 87 -8.41 -0.41 13.13
CA ASN A 87 -9.35 -1.28 12.45
C ASN A 87 -10.43 -1.73 13.44
N TYR A 88 -11.51 -0.97 13.57
CA TYR A 88 -12.65 -1.24 14.44
C TYR A 88 -13.54 -2.40 13.92
N ASP A 89 -13.09 -3.18 12.94
CA ASP A 89 -14.03 -3.73 11.97
C ASP A 89 -13.81 -5.23 11.69
N ARG A 90 -13.91 -6.08 12.72
CA ARG A 90 -13.83 -7.55 12.56
C ARG A 90 -14.87 -8.34 13.36
N THR A 91 -15.19 -7.92 14.58
CA THR A 91 -16.19 -8.57 15.43
C THR A 91 -17.57 -7.97 15.18
N ASP A 92 -17.65 -6.64 15.16
CA ASP A 92 -18.89 -5.88 15.00
C ASP A 92 -19.63 -6.21 13.70
N GLN A 93 -18.91 -6.36 12.59
CA GLN A 93 -19.50 -6.79 11.31
C GLN A 93 -20.06 -8.20 11.35
N ARG A 94 -19.45 -9.12 12.11
CA ARG A 94 -19.95 -10.50 12.26
C ARG A 94 -21.15 -10.55 13.18
N ILE A 95 -21.10 -9.81 14.29
CA ILE A 95 -22.22 -9.66 15.23
C ILE A 95 -23.41 -9.08 14.47
N TYR A 96 -23.21 -7.97 13.74
CA TYR A 96 -24.26 -7.34 12.94
C TYR A 96 -24.90 -8.29 11.93
N LEU A 97 -24.09 -9.08 11.19
CA LEU A 97 -24.62 -10.07 10.25
C LEU A 97 -25.42 -11.17 10.96
N GLY A 98 -24.95 -11.64 12.12
CA GLY A 98 -25.65 -12.61 12.95
C GLY A 98 -26.99 -12.08 13.45
N GLU A 99 -26.99 -10.91 14.10
CA GLU A 99 -28.21 -10.26 14.61
C GLU A 99 -29.22 -9.98 13.50
N LEU A 100 -28.76 -9.57 12.32
CA LEU A 100 -29.64 -9.32 11.19
C LEU A 100 -30.18 -10.63 10.60
N ALA A 101 -29.39 -11.70 10.58
CA ALA A 101 -29.85 -13.02 10.17
C ALA A 101 -30.92 -13.56 11.14
N ASP A 102 -30.69 -13.44 12.44
CA ASP A 102 -31.64 -13.85 13.49
C ASP A 102 -32.95 -13.07 13.36
N LYS A 103 -32.87 -11.75 13.17
CA LYS A 103 -34.03 -10.90 12.87
C LYS A 103 -34.78 -11.40 11.66
N VAL A 104 -34.12 -11.62 10.52
CA VAL A 104 -34.81 -11.99 9.28
C VAL A 104 -35.40 -13.41 9.38
N ASN A 105 -34.71 -14.35 10.02
CA ASN A 105 -35.21 -15.71 10.22
C ASN A 105 -36.40 -15.73 11.17
N GLY A 106 -36.38 -14.96 12.26
CA GLY A 106 -37.50 -14.84 13.19
C GLY A 106 -38.79 -14.31 12.56
N LEU A 107 -38.71 -13.67 11.38
CA LEU A 107 -39.90 -13.23 10.62
C LEU A 107 -40.50 -14.31 9.74
N ASP A 108 -39.75 -15.35 9.39
CA ASP A 108 -40.30 -16.45 8.60
C ASP A 108 -41.14 -17.39 9.45
N ASP A 109 -40.84 -17.48 10.75
CA ASP A 109 -41.58 -18.30 11.73
C ASP A 109 -42.67 -17.50 12.47
N ALA A 110 -42.98 -16.28 12.03
CA ALA A 110 -43.98 -15.45 12.70
C ALA A 110 -45.39 -16.02 12.55
N GLU A 111 -46.09 -16.24 13.66
CA GLU A 111 -47.46 -16.76 13.70
C GLU A 111 -48.51 -15.71 13.28
N GLU A 112 -49.73 -16.16 12.97
CA GLU A 112 -50.86 -15.25 12.79
C GLU A 112 -51.28 -14.64 14.14
N PRO A 113 -51.72 -13.35 14.18
CA PRO A 113 -52.00 -12.47 13.05
C PRO A 113 -50.78 -11.67 12.54
N PHE A 114 -49.59 -11.83 13.13
CA PHE A 114 -48.41 -11.02 12.81
C PHE A 114 -48.01 -11.15 11.33
N ALA A 115 -48.04 -12.38 10.80
CA ALA A 115 -47.73 -12.66 9.40
C ALA A 115 -48.62 -11.86 8.43
N SER A 116 -49.92 -11.74 8.71
CA SER A 116 -50.84 -10.93 7.89
C SER A 116 -50.45 -9.44 7.89
N TYR A 117 -50.18 -8.85 9.06
CA TYR A 117 -49.79 -7.45 9.19
C TYR A 117 -48.45 -7.14 8.52
N MET A 118 -47.50 -8.08 8.53
CA MET A 118 -46.24 -7.89 7.81
C MET A 118 -46.46 -7.56 6.33
N VAL A 119 -47.43 -8.20 5.68
CA VAL A 119 -47.75 -7.94 4.26
C VAL A 119 -48.30 -6.53 4.07
N GLU A 120 -49.16 -6.07 4.99
CA GLU A 120 -49.71 -4.70 4.97
C GLU A 120 -48.61 -3.64 5.07
N PHE A 121 -47.65 -3.84 5.97
CA PHE A 121 -46.48 -2.98 6.15
C PHE A 121 -45.38 -3.22 5.10
N LYS A 122 -45.67 -3.98 4.03
CA LYS A 122 -44.77 -4.28 2.91
C LYS A 122 -43.50 -5.04 3.31
N ILE A 123 -43.55 -5.79 4.41
CA ILE A 123 -42.52 -6.77 4.79
C ILE A 123 -42.85 -8.09 4.08
N THR A 124 -42.58 -8.12 2.78
CA THR A 124 -42.92 -9.24 1.90
C THR A 124 -41.91 -10.40 2.00
N PRO A 125 -42.29 -11.63 1.64
CA PRO A 125 -41.34 -12.73 1.51
C PRO A 125 -40.17 -12.41 0.57
N ALA A 126 -40.44 -11.68 -0.53
CA ALA A 126 -39.40 -11.23 -1.47
C ALA A 126 -38.37 -10.29 -0.82
N LEU A 127 -38.81 -9.35 0.02
CA LEU A 127 -37.89 -8.46 0.76
C LEU A 127 -37.00 -9.26 1.72
N ARG A 128 -37.57 -10.23 2.42
CA ARG A 128 -36.82 -11.07 3.38
C ARG A 128 -35.83 -11.98 2.65
N ALA A 129 -36.23 -12.58 1.53
CA ALA A 129 -35.33 -13.37 0.68
C ALA A 129 -34.15 -12.54 0.17
N GLU A 130 -34.42 -11.33 -0.35
CA GLU A 130 -33.37 -10.40 -0.78
C GLU A 130 -32.41 -10.07 0.38
N LEU A 131 -32.92 -9.78 1.57
CA LEU A 131 -32.10 -9.56 2.77
C LEU A 131 -31.22 -10.76 3.11
N LYS A 132 -31.74 -11.99 3.05
CA LYS A 132 -30.93 -13.21 3.26
C LYS A 132 -29.80 -13.31 2.23
N THR A 133 -30.09 -13.06 0.96
CA THR A 133 -29.07 -13.04 -0.11
C THR A 133 -28.01 -11.96 0.13
N GLN A 134 -28.40 -10.76 0.59
CA GLN A 134 -27.46 -9.69 0.90
C GLN A 134 -26.60 -10.01 2.14
N ILE A 135 -27.16 -10.66 3.16
CA ILE A 135 -26.42 -11.14 4.34
C ILE A 135 -25.36 -12.17 3.91
N GLU A 136 -25.75 -13.17 3.12
CA GLU A 136 -24.84 -14.20 2.59
C GLU A 136 -23.74 -13.57 1.72
N THR A 137 -24.11 -12.64 0.84
CA THR A 137 -23.17 -11.87 0.02
C THR A 137 -22.15 -11.14 0.90
N CYS A 138 -22.60 -10.48 1.98
CA CYS A 138 -21.69 -9.81 2.91
C CYS A 138 -20.78 -10.79 3.67
N HIS A 139 -21.27 -11.97 4.05
CA HIS A 139 -20.42 -13.04 4.61
C HIS A 139 -19.29 -13.42 3.64
N ASN A 140 -19.63 -13.62 2.36
CA ASN A 140 -18.68 -13.95 1.30
C ASN A 140 -17.67 -12.81 1.03
N LEU A 141 -18.11 -11.55 1.11
CA LEU A 141 -17.21 -10.40 0.98
C LEU A 141 -16.24 -10.29 2.16
N VAL A 142 -16.70 -10.57 3.38
CA VAL A 142 -15.83 -10.60 4.57
C VAL A 142 -14.80 -11.73 4.48
N SER A 143 -15.21 -12.94 4.08
CA SER A 143 -14.29 -14.07 3.90
C SER A 143 -13.30 -13.80 2.76
N GLY A 144 -13.79 -13.32 1.61
CA GLY A 144 -12.97 -12.95 0.46
C GLY A 144 -11.93 -11.89 0.80
N ARG A 145 -12.30 -10.84 1.53
CA ARG A 145 -11.34 -9.84 2.02
C ARG A 145 -10.26 -10.45 2.91
N ARG A 146 -10.62 -11.35 3.83
CA ARG A 146 -9.64 -12.01 4.71
C ARG A 146 -8.64 -12.82 3.90
N GLN A 147 -9.11 -13.57 2.92
CA GLN A 147 -8.24 -14.33 2.03
C GLN A 147 -7.29 -13.40 1.26
N LYS A 148 -7.80 -12.34 0.62
CA LYS A 148 -6.94 -11.40 -0.13
C LYS A 148 -5.93 -10.68 0.75
N MET A 149 -6.26 -10.38 2.00
CA MET A 149 -5.30 -9.85 2.98
C MET A 149 -4.22 -10.87 3.35
N ALA A 150 -4.59 -12.13 3.55
CA ALA A 150 -3.63 -13.21 3.81
C ALA A 150 -2.69 -13.42 2.62
N ASP A 151 -3.23 -13.46 1.39
CA ASP A 151 -2.45 -13.57 0.15
C ASP A 151 -1.44 -12.40 0.02
N LYS A 152 -1.87 -11.17 0.33
CA LYS A 152 -0.99 -9.99 0.35
C LYS A 152 0.14 -10.12 1.36
N MET A 153 -0.13 -10.62 2.56
CA MET A 153 0.89 -10.84 3.59
C MET A 153 1.89 -11.90 3.15
N ALA A 154 1.41 -13.05 2.68
CA ALA A 154 2.25 -14.13 2.18
C ALA A 154 3.16 -13.67 1.03
N ALA A 155 2.62 -12.94 0.04
CA ALA A 155 3.40 -12.39 -1.07
C ALA A 155 4.45 -11.35 -0.60
N THR A 156 4.10 -10.54 0.40
CA THR A 156 5.05 -9.57 1.00
C THR A 156 6.19 -10.29 1.70
N ASP A 157 5.92 -11.36 2.43
CA ASP A 157 6.93 -12.12 3.16
C ASP A 157 7.86 -12.89 2.21
N GLN A 158 7.32 -13.51 1.16
CA GLN A 158 8.11 -14.17 0.12
C GLN A 158 9.05 -13.17 -0.58
N MET A 159 8.52 -12.03 -1.02
CA MET A 159 9.33 -10.97 -1.64
C MET A 159 10.43 -10.46 -0.70
N ARG A 160 10.13 -10.29 0.60
CA ARG A 160 11.13 -9.86 1.59
C ARG A 160 12.22 -10.89 1.83
N ARG A 161 11.88 -12.18 1.88
CA ARG A 161 12.86 -13.26 2.02
C ARG A 161 13.81 -13.29 0.83
N GLN A 162 13.27 -13.34 -0.39
CA GLN A 162 14.08 -13.31 -1.61
C GLN A 162 14.99 -12.09 -1.67
N ARG A 163 14.48 -10.91 -1.27
CA ARG A 163 15.30 -9.70 -1.24
C ARG A 163 16.45 -9.77 -0.24
N ARG A 164 16.26 -10.38 0.93
CA ARG A 164 17.34 -10.55 1.90
C ARG A 164 18.42 -11.47 1.36
N GLU A 165 18.04 -12.60 0.78
CA GLU A 165 18.97 -13.55 0.18
C GLU A 165 19.80 -12.88 -0.93
N LEU A 166 19.13 -12.17 -1.84
CA LEU A 166 19.80 -11.44 -2.90
C LEU A 166 20.67 -10.29 -2.37
N ASN A 167 20.30 -9.65 -1.26
CA ASN A 167 21.12 -8.61 -0.63
C ASN A 167 22.40 -9.19 -0.01
N THR A 168 22.32 -10.35 0.62
CA THR A 168 23.51 -11.07 1.09
C THR A 168 24.43 -11.39 -0.07
N LEU A 169 23.88 -11.97 -1.15
CA LEU A 169 24.66 -12.36 -2.32
C LEU A 169 25.33 -11.16 -3.00
N ASN A 170 24.57 -10.08 -3.24
CA ASN A 170 25.12 -8.85 -3.80
C ASN A 170 26.14 -8.16 -2.87
N SER A 171 25.99 -8.29 -1.55
CA SER A 171 26.97 -7.76 -0.59
C SER A 171 28.29 -8.54 -0.67
N THR A 172 28.23 -9.87 -0.77
CA THR A 172 29.39 -10.73 -0.98
C THR A 172 30.07 -10.42 -2.32
N TYR A 173 29.30 -10.35 -3.41
CA TYR A 173 29.79 -9.93 -4.72
C TYR A 173 30.57 -8.61 -4.61
N ARG A 174 30.02 -7.58 -3.94
CA ARG A 174 30.69 -6.28 -3.81
C ARG A 174 31.94 -6.33 -2.92
N GLN A 175 31.99 -7.20 -1.92
CA GLN A 175 33.17 -7.34 -1.09
C GLN A 175 34.32 -7.94 -1.90
N LEU A 176 34.05 -9.02 -2.65
CA LEU A 176 35.03 -9.66 -3.52
C LEU A 176 35.42 -8.75 -4.69
N ALA A 177 34.47 -8.13 -5.38
CA ALA A 177 34.76 -7.22 -6.49
C ALA A 177 35.68 -6.05 -6.09
N ARG A 178 35.56 -5.53 -4.86
CA ARG A 178 36.43 -4.44 -4.37
C ARG A 178 37.88 -4.85 -4.15
N THR A 179 38.20 -6.15 -4.04
CA THR A 179 39.60 -6.59 -3.88
C THR A 179 40.36 -6.52 -5.20
N VAL A 180 39.66 -6.69 -6.32
CA VAL A 180 40.25 -6.71 -7.67
C VAL A 180 40.03 -5.41 -8.44
N ILE A 181 38.93 -4.69 -8.18
CA ILE A 181 38.59 -3.44 -8.86
C ILE A 181 38.90 -2.27 -7.93
N ILE A 182 40.14 -1.81 -8.04
CA ILE A 182 40.72 -0.76 -7.19
C ILE A 182 40.43 0.63 -7.77
N ASP A 183 40.34 0.73 -9.10
CA ASP A 183 40.24 2.02 -9.77
C ASP A 183 38.87 2.70 -9.55
N PRO A 184 38.83 4.04 -9.38
CA PRO A 184 37.58 4.75 -9.10
C PRO A 184 36.52 4.66 -10.21
N ALA A 185 36.92 4.42 -11.46
CA ALA A 185 35.99 4.34 -12.59
C ALA A 185 35.25 3.00 -12.57
N GLY A 186 35.96 1.89 -12.37
CA GLY A 186 35.40 0.55 -12.22
C GLY A 186 34.51 0.42 -10.99
N ARG A 187 34.93 0.98 -9.84
CA ARG A 187 34.10 1.01 -8.63
C ARG A 187 32.77 1.74 -8.85
N ARG A 188 32.77 2.80 -9.66
CA ARG A 188 31.54 3.51 -10.05
C ARG A 188 30.71 2.71 -11.05
N ALA A 189 31.35 2.15 -12.08
CA ALA A 189 30.67 1.36 -13.12
C ALA A 189 29.88 0.17 -12.54
N LEU A 190 30.44 -0.50 -11.53
CA LEU A 190 29.80 -1.62 -10.84
C LEU A 190 29.05 -1.22 -9.57
N ALA A 191 28.89 0.09 -9.34
CA ALA A 191 28.21 0.66 -8.17
C ALA A 191 28.70 0.08 -6.83
N LEU A 192 29.99 -0.25 -6.72
CA LEU A 192 30.54 -0.96 -5.55
C LEU A 192 30.37 -0.14 -4.28
N ASP A 193 30.48 1.18 -4.35
CA ASP A 193 30.42 2.07 -3.17
C ASP A 193 29.06 2.73 -2.95
N ILE A 194 28.08 2.44 -3.80
CA ILE A 194 26.75 3.05 -3.72
C ILE A 194 25.88 2.23 -2.78
N ARG A 195 25.24 2.86 -1.78
CA ARG A 195 24.27 2.16 -0.90
C ARG A 195 23.13 1.53 -1.70
N PHE A 196 22.76 0.30 -1.37
CA PHE A 196 21.61 -0.35 -1.99
C PHE A 196 20.31 0.43 -1.77
N PRO A 197 19.51 0.68 -2.82
CA PRO A 197 18.24 1.38 -2.70
C PRO A 197 17.27 0.66 -1.75
N ALA A 198 16.56 1.41 -0.91
CA ALA A 198 15.52 0.86 -0.04
C ALA A 198 14.27 0.40 -0.82
N LYS A 199 13.97 1.00 -1.98
CA LYS A 199 12.84 0.61 -2.84
C LYS A 199 13.20 -0.63 -3.66
N THR A 200 12.38 -1.69 -3.58
CA THR A 200 12.64 -2.98 -4.24
C THR A 200 12.80 -2.84 -5.76
N ARG A 201 12.01 -1.99 -6.42
CA ARG A 201 12.12 -1.79 -7.87
C ARG A 201 13.49 -1.23 -8.27
N LEU A 202 13.92 -0.15 -7.63
CA LEU A 202 15.23 0.45 -7.86
C LEU A 202 16.38 -0.52 -7.53
N TYR A 203 16.19 -1.37 -6.52
CA TYR A 203 17.16 -2.41 -6.18
C TYR A 203 17.28 -3.47 -7.29
N ILE A 204 16.17 -3.91 -7.88
CA ILE A 204 16.14 -4.83 -9.03
C ILE A 204 16.88 -4.19 -10.21
N ASP A 205 16.49 -2.97 -10.58
CA ASP A 205 17.04 -2.26 -11.75
C ASP A 205 18.56 -2.06 -11.59
N LEU A 206 19.00 -1.57 -10.43
CA LEU A 206 20.44 -1.41 -10.13
C LEU A 206 21.19 -2.75 -10.17
N THR A 207 20.61 -3.83 -9.63
CA THR A 207 21.30 -5.13 -9.65
C THR A 207 21.47 -5.64 -11.08
N ARG A 208 20.48 -5.44 -11.96
CA ARG A 208 20.60 -5.78 -13.38
C ARG A 208 21.70 -5.00 -14.07
N GLU A 209 21.79 -3.71 -13.80
CA GLU A 209 22.86 -2.86 -14.35
C GLU A 209 24.24 -3.34 -13.89
N ILE A 210 24.39 -3.67 -12.60
CA ILE A 210 25.64 -4.21 -12.05
C ILE A 210 26.00 -5.54 -12.72
N VAL A 211 25.07 -6.49 -12.82
CA VAL A 211 25.32 -7.80 -13.46
C VAL A 211 25.70 -7.61 -14.93
N LYS A 212 24.97 -6.76 -15.66
CA LYS A 212 25.27 -6.45 -17.05
C LYS A 212 26.66 -5.84 -17.22
N ALA A 213 27.04 -4.88 -16.37
CA ALA A 213 28.36 -4.25 -16.40
C ALA A 213 29.47 -5.24 -16.00
N SER A 214 29.18 -6.18 -15.08
CA SER A 214 30.13 -7.21 -14.64
C SER A 214 30.56 -8.14 -15.77
N ARG A 215 29.67 -8.39 -16.73
CA ARG A 215 29.96 -9.22 -17.92
C ARG A 215 30.78 -8.48 -18.99
N GLN A 216 31.05 -7.19 -18.81
CA GLN A 216 31.80 -6.40 -19.80
C GLN A 216 33.28 -6.37 -19.45
N GLU A 217 34.13 -6.38 -20.48
CA GLU A 217 35.56 -6.15 -20.28
C GLU A 217 35.83 -4.68 -19.89
N PRO A 218 36.80 -4.42 -19.00
CA PRO A 218 37.77 -5.38 -18.42
C PRO A 218 37.28 -6.09 -17.15
N TYR A 219 36.05 -5.84 -16.71
CA TYR A 219 35.55 -6.29 -15.40
C TYR A 219 35.36 -7.80 -15.33
N ALA A 220 34.86 -8.42 -16.40
CA ALA A 220 34.65 -9.87 -16.45
C ALA A 220 35.96 -10.64 -16.15
N THR A 221 37.06 -10.26 -16.82
CA THR A 221 38.37 -10.86 -16.59
C THR A 221 38.86 -10.66 -15.16
N LEU A 222 38.69 -9.46 -14.57
CA LEU A 222 39.12 -9.17 -13.21
C LEU A 222 38.30 -9.93 -12.16
N LEU A 223 36.97 -9.98 -12.33
CA LEU A 223 36.05 -10.66 -11.43
C LEU A 223 36.26 -12.17 -11.43
N ALA A 224 36.63 -12.76 -12.57
CA ALA A 224 36.97 -14.19 -12.65
C ALA A 224 38.17 -14.56 -11.75
N THR A 225 39.09 -13.63 -11.45
CA THR A 225 40.23 -13.90 -10.55
C THR A 225 39.83 -14.10 -9.09
N VAL A 226 38.61 -13.69 -8.71
CA VAL A 226 38.01 -13.89 -7.38
C VAL A 226 36.80 -14.82 -7.43
N GLU A 227 36.79 -15.74 -8.40
CA GLU A 227 35.76 -16.77 -8.56
C GLU A 227 34.33 -16.21 -8.84
N ILE A 228 34.24 -14.96 -9.27
CA ILE A 228 32.99 -14.39 -9.81
C ILE A 228 33.01 -14.62 -11.31
N ASP A 229 32.56 -15.79 -11.72
CA ASP A 229 32.45 -16.21 -13.12
C ASP A 229 31.04 -15.98 -13.69
N GLU A 230 30.84 -16.35 -14.96
CA GLU A 230 29.56 -16.21 -15.64
C GLU A 230 28.43 -16.99 -14.94
N ALA A 231 28.73 -18.17 -14.40
CA ALA A 231 27.76 -18.99 -13.69
C ALA A 231 27.30 -18.34 -12.38
N TYR A 232 28.22 -17.69 -11.65
CA TYR A 232 27.86 -16.89 -10.48
C TYR A 232 26.94 -15.72 -10.86
N LEU A 233 27.26 -14.99 -11.93
CA LEU A 233 26.45 -13.87 -12.43
C LEU A 233 25.06 -14.32 -12.91
N ASP A 234 24.97 -15.49 -13.53
CA ASP A 234 23.71 -16.12 -13.92
C ASP A 234 22.82 -16.46 -12.71
N ASP A 235 23.39 -16.93 -11.58
CA ASP A 235 22.61 -17.15 -10.34
C ASP A 235 22.06 -15.84 -9.78
N ILE A 236 22.84 -14.75 -9.80
CA ILE A 236 22.35 -13.42 -9.38
C ILE A 236 21.16 -13.01 -10.26
N GLU A 237 21.32 -13.12 -11.58
CA GLU A 237 20.30 -12.73 -12.55
C GLU A 237 19.01 -13.54 -12.37
N ALA A 238 19.13 -14.87 -12.19
CA ALA A 238 18.00 -15.74 -11.89
C ALA A 238 17.26 -15.30 -10.61
N ARG A 239 18.00 -14.99 -9.53
CA ARG A 239 17.41 -14.52 -8.27
C ARG A 239 16.77 -13.14 -8.39
N VAL A 240 17.32 -12.25 -9.22
CA VAL A 240 16.73 -10.95 -9.55
C VAL A 240 15.41 -11.13 -10.28
N ASN A 241 15.36 -12.03 -11.26
CA ASN A 241 14.14 -12.34 -12.01
C ASN A 241 13.05 -12.91 -11.08
N VAL A 242 13.41 -13.81 -10.17
CA VAL A 242 12.49 -14.29 -9.13
C VAL A 242 12.00 -13.15 -8.23
N LEU A 243 12.90 -12.24 -7.81
CA LEU A 243 12.51 -11.08 -7.00
C LEU A 243 11.54 -10.14 -7.74
N GLU A 244 11.74 -9.92 -9.04
CA GLU A 244 10.83 -9.12 -9.87
C GLU A 244 9.44 -9.77 -9.95
N MET A 245 9.37 -11.08 -10.25
CA MET A 245 8.12 -11.82 -10.25
C MET A 245 7.38 -11.72 -8.91
N LEU A 246 8.09 -11.86 -7.79
CA LEU A 246 7.52 -11.74 -6.44
C LEU A 246 7.08 -10.30 -6.14
N TYR A 247 7.82 -9.29 -6.61
CA TYR A 247 7.44 -7.90 -6.48
C TYR A 247 6.12 -7.61 -7.21
N GLU A 248 5.96 -8.08 -8.44
CA GLU A 248 4.72 -7.95 -9.20
C GLU A 248 3.56 -8.71 -8.58
N ALA A 249 3.80 -9.94 -8.11
CA ALA A 249 2.81 -10.73 -7.39
C ALA A 249 2.32 -9.99 -6.13
N ARG A 250 3.24 -9.38 -5.38
CA ARG A 250 2.90 -8.54 -4.22
C ARG A 250 2.08 -7.32 -4.62
N GLN A 251 2.37 -6.67 -5.74
CA GLN A 251 1.56 -5.53 -6.21
C GLN A 251 0.14 -5.98 -6.57
N ARG A 252 0.00 -7.05 -7.34
CA ARG A 252 -1.31 -7.64 -7.68
C ARG A 252 -2.10 -8.02 -6.43
N ALA A 253 -1.48 -8.71 -5.48
CA ALA A 253 -2.11 -9.07 -4.21
C ALA A 253 -2.51 -7.83 -3.38
N SER A 254 -1.70 -6.78 -3.38
CA SER A 254 -2.02 -5.52 -2.71
C SER A 254 -3.24 -4.84 -3.34
N HIS A 255 -3.32 -4.77 -4.67
CA HIS A 255 -4.48 -4.22 -5.37
C HIS A 255 -5.74 -5.06 -5.11
N ALA A 256 -5.65 -6.38 -5.16
CA ALA A 256 -6.77 -7.28 -4.87
C ALA A 256 -7.29 -7.10 -3.43
N ALA A 257 -6.41 -6.91 -2.45
CA ALA A 257 -6.81 -6.66 -1.07
C ALA A 257 -7.52 -5.30 -0.88
N VAL A 258 -7.10 -4.26 -1.62
CA VAL A 258 -7.77 -2.96 -1.63
C VAL A 258 -9.16 -3.09 -2.26
N GLN A 259 -9.26 -3.74 -3.42
CA GLN A 259 -10.54 -3.99 -4.09
C GLN A 259 -11.49 -4.78 -3.21
N ALA A 260 -11.03 -5.87 -2.59
CA ALA A 260 -11.87 -6.67 -1.69
C ALA A 260 -12.34 -5.89 -0.45
N THR A 261 -11.55 -4.91 0.02
CA THR A 261 -11.98 -4.00 1.08
C THR A 261 -13.08 -3.06 0.57
N SER A 262 -12.91 -2.47 -0.60
CA SER A 262 -13.94 -1.61 -1.22
C SER A 262 -15.24 -2.36 -1.48
N SER A 263 -15.17 -3.57 -2.05
CA SER A 263 -16.36 -4.39 -2.33
C SER A 263 -17.09 -4.78 -1.05
N ARG A 264 -16.36 -5.13 0.02
CA ARG A 264 -16.97 -5.35 1.34
C ARG A 264 -17.71 -4.10 1.82
N ASP A 265 -17.06 -2.95 1.79
CA ASP A 265 -17.64 -1.70 2.33
C ASP A 265 -18.88 -1.28 1.54
N GLU A 266 -18.89 -1.52 0.23
CA GLU A 266 -20.05 -1.33 -0.63
C GLU A 266 -21.18 -2.33 -0.32
N GLY A 267 -20.85 -3.62 -0.15
CA GLY A 267 -21.82 -4.64 0.25
C GLY A 267 -22.52 -4.30 1.57
N PHE A 268 -21.76 -3.89 2.60
CA PHE A 268 -22.37 -3.46 3.87
C PHE A 268 -23.20 -2.19 3.74
N ARG A 269 -22.81 -1.23 2.89
CA ARG A 269 -23.64 -0.05 2.61
C ARG A 269 -24.99 -0.44 2.01
N THR A 270 -24.99 -1.35 1.04
CA THR A 270 -26.22 -1.90 0.45
C THR A 270 -27.05 -2.62 1.51
N LEU A 271 -26.43 -3.53 2.28
CA LEU A 271 -27.12 -4.27 3.34
C LEU A 271 -27.75 -3.34 4.39
N HIS A 272 -27.04 -2.28 4.82
CA HIS A 272 -27.59 -1.30 5.76
C HIS A 272 -28.81 -0.58 5.21
N GLN A 273 -28.87 -0.30 3.90
CA GLN A 273 -30.04 0.32 3.28
C GLN A 273 -31.26 -0.61 3.36
N PHE A 274 -31.08 -1.89 2.99
CA PHE A 274 -32.15 -2.89 3.07
C PHE A 274 -32.58 -3.15 4.52
N ALA A 275 -31.63 -3.31 5.44
CA ALA A 275 -31.90 -3.52 6.86
C ALA A 275 -32.66 -2.33 7.46
N ARG A 276 -32.29 -1.10 7.11
CA ARG A 276 -33.01 0.10 7.56
C ARG A 276 -34.47 0.11 7.08
N VAL A 277 -34.73 -0.30 5.83
CA VAL A 277 -36.12 -0.43 5.33
C VAL A 277 -36.90 -1.43 6.18
N LEU A 278 -36.30 -2.59 6.49
CA LEU A 278 -36.92 -3.58 7.37
C LEU A 278 -37.19 -3.00 8.76
N THR A 279 -36.19 -2.40 9.40
CA THR A 279 -36.33 -1.83 10.75
C THR A 279 -37.41 -0.75 10.82
N VAL A 280 -37.47 0.15 9.83
CA VAL A 280 -38.50 1.21 9.81
C VAL A 280 -39.90 0.61 9.66
N ARG A 281 -40.09 -0.35 8.75
CA ARG A 281 -41.37 -1.01 8.54
C ARG A 281 -41.79 -1.81 9.76
N MET A 282 -40.86 -2.53 10.36
CA MET A 282 -41.10 -3.32 11.56
C MET A 282 -41.50 -2.44 12.75
N ASN A 283 -40.76 -1.36 12.99
CA ASN A 283 -41.09 -0.42 14.06
C ASN A 283 -42.44 0.26 13.84
N ALA A 284 -42.85 0.48 12.59
CA ALA A 284 -44.18 1.01 12.30
C ALA A 284 -45.28 -0.02 12.63
N LEU A 285 -45.07 -1.29 12.27
CA LEU A 285 -45.97 -2.41 12.61
C LEU A 285 -46.12 -2.55 14.12
N LEU A 286 -45.02 -2.68 14.85
CA LEU A 286 -45.02 -2.89 16.31
C LEU A 286 -45.61 -1.71 17.09
N ARG A 287 -45.55 -0.47 16.55
CA ARG A 287 -46.21 0.69 17.16
C ARG A 287 -47.70 0.73 16.90
N THR A 288 -48.13 0.24 15.75
CA THR A 288 -49.54 0.22 15.35
C THR A 288 -50.28 -0.92 16.05
N HIS A 289 -49.57 -2.03 16.28
CA HIS A 289 -50.08 -3.25 16.90
C HIS A 289 -49.24 -3.69 18.11
N PRO A 290 -49.26 -2.91 19.21
CA PRO A 290 -48.49 -3.23 20.42
C PRO A 290 -48.98 -4.51 21.13
N GLU A 291 -50.18 -4.98 20.82
CA GLU A 291 -50.80 -6.18 21.38
C GLU A 291 -50.17 -7.49 20.90
N ILE A 292 -49.39 -7.47 19.82
CA ILE A 292 -48.85 -8.69 19.19
C ILE A 292 -47.45 -8.98 19.75
N PRO A 293 -47.15 -10.24 20.12
CA PRO A 293 -45.81 -10.62 20.57
C PRO A 293 -44.76 -10.29 19.50
N ARG A 294 -43.60 -9.80 19.95
CA ARG A 294 -42.49 -9.47 19.06
C ARG A 294 -41.86 -10.76 18.52
N PRO A 295 -41.52 -10.81 17.22
CA PRO A 295 -40.79 -11.94 16.67
C PRO A 295 -39.35 -11.96 17.21
N MET A 296 -38.74 -13.14 17.19
CA MET A 296 -37.36 -13.35 17.60
C MET A 296 -36.42 -12.36 16.90
N GLY A 297 -35.47 -11.79 17.66
CA GLY A 297 -34.52 -10.80 17.16
C GLY A 297 -35.02 -9.34 17.23
N PHE A 298 -36.27 -9.10 17.62
CA PHE A 298 -36.83 -7.75 17.84
C PHE A 298 -37.19 -7.47 19.31
N GLU A 299 -36.69 -8.29 20.23
CA GLU A 299 -36.80 -8.12 21.67
C GLU A 299 -36.01 -6.88 22.12
N GLU A 300 -36.53 -6.18 23.14
CA GLU A 300 -36.00 -4.91 23.65
C GLU A 300 -34.85 -5.09 24.66
#